data_AF-M5EM84-F1
#
_entry.id   AF-M5EM84-F1
#
_cell.length_a   1.000
_cell.length_b   1.000
_cell.length_c   1.000
_cell.angle_alpha   90.00
_cell.angle_beta   90.00
_cell.angle_gamma   90.00
#
_symmetry.space_group_name_H-M   'P 1'
#
loop_
_entity.id
_entity.type
_entity.pdbx_description
1 polymer ?
#
loop_
_entity_poly.entity_id
_entity_poly.type
_entity_poly.pdbx_seq_one_letter_code
_entity_poly.pdbx_strand_id
1 'polypeptide(L)'
;MAPELPAVDDKVDDVEELTDEEKEEKQHAEFVRMADQSLDRFRDTHSEPQQQFIVDAYVATGEILTGEAYGIDPVEAAVVETAFSQHLDRNVLRQHGLNLQTYFEHVDEADYPALRRAAAKGEWHVFQRHAQAIAAARKDGSAYSD
;
A
#
# COMPACT_ATOMS: atom_id res chain seq x y z
N MET A 1 -46.56 -40.79 31.41
CA MET A 1 -45.25 -40.43 32.01
C MET A 1 -44.23 -40.50 30.89
N ALA A 2 -43.94 -39.36 30.27
CA ALA A 2 -42.77 -39.22 29.40
C ALA A 2 -41.51 -39.08 30.28
N PRO A 3 -40.35 -39.37 29.71
CA PRO A 3 -39.35 -38.31 29.66
C PRO A 3 -38.88 -38.06 28.22
N GLU A 4 -39.04 -36.80 27.82
CA GLU A 4 -38.41 -36.20 26.66
C GLU A 4 -36.88 -36.32 26.77
N LEU A 5 -36.24 -36.69 25.66
CA LEU A 5 -34.79 -36.59 25.50
C LEU A 5 -34.43 -35.11 25.31
N PRO A 6 -33.37 -34.60 25.96
CA PRO A 6 -32.98 -33.21 25.83
C PRO A 6 -32.47 -32.93 24.42
N ALA A 7 -33.00 -31.85 23.82
CA ALA A 7 -32.43 -31.22 22.65
C ALA A 7 -30.97 -30.84 22.95
N VAL A 8 -30.05 -31.33 22.12
CA VAL A 8 -28.68 -30.82 22.10
C VAL A 8 -28.74 -29.46 21.43
N ASP A 9 -28.79 -28.43 22.28
CA ASP A 9 -28.47 -27.04 21.97
C ASP A 9 -26.97 -26.98 21.66
N ASP A 10 -26.60 -27.20 20.40
CA ASP A 10 -25.21 -27.02 19.94
C ASP A 10 -25.00 -25.54 19.57
N LYS A 11 -24.84 -24.73 20.62
CA LYS A 11 -24.29 -23.37 20.51
C LYS A 11 -22.77 -23.45 20.60
N VAL A 12 -22.08 -23.36 19.46
CA VAL A 12 -20.84 -22.59 19.23
C VAL A 12 -20.71 -22.56 17.69
N ASP A 13 -20.88 -21.44 17.02
CA ASP A 13 -19.79 -20.51 16.74
C ASP A 13 -20.41 -19.15 16.35
N ASP A 14 -20.44 -18.23 17.32
CA ASP A 14 -20.47 -16.78 17.05
C ASP A 14 -19.11 -16.43 16.42
N VAL A 15 -18.89 -16.84 15.17
CA VAL A 15 -17.95 -16.10 14.32
C VAL A 15 -18.67 -14.81 14.04
N GLU A 16 -18.42 -13.77 14.85
CA GLU A 16 -18.80 -12.40 14.50
C GLU A 16 -18.38 -12.22 13.03
N GLU A 17 -19.36 -12.18 12.13
CA GLU A 17 -19.13 -11.94 10.72
C GLU A 17 -18.54 -10.53 10.65
N LEU A 18 -17.22 -10.45 10.60
CA LEU A 18 -16.50 -9.20 10.47
C LEU A 18 -17.17 -8.40 9.35
N THR A 19 -17.49 -7.15 9.64
CA THR A 19 -18.01 -6.23 8.64
C THR A 19 -17.01 -6.13 7.49
N ASP A 20 -17.48 -5.80 6.30
CA ASP A 20 -16.59 -5.68 5.13
C ASP A 20 -15.42 -4.71 5.41
N GLU A 21 -15.67 -3.67 6.20
CA GLU A 21 -14.67 -2.69 6.62
C GLU A 21 -13.62 -3.27 7.58
N GLU A 22 -14.00 -4.15 8.51
CA GLU A 22 -13.07 -4.85 9.40
C GLU A 22 -12.27 -5.94 8.67
N LYS A 23 -12.89 -6.60 7.68
CA LYS A 23 -12.18 -7.56 6.80
C LYS A 23 -11.12 -6.83 5.97
N GLU A 24 -11.46 -5.69 5.39
CA GLU A 24 -10.50 -4.86 4.64
C GLU A 24 -9.36 -4.36 5.53
N GLU A 25 -9.65 -3.94 6.76
CA GLU A 25 -8.62 -3.50 7.69
C GLU A 25 -7.67 -4.63 8.13
N LYS A 26 -8.21 -5.82 8.39
CA LYS A 26 -7.40 -7.00 8.71
C LYS A 26 -6.53 -7.43 7.53
N GLN A 27 -7.09 -7.50 6.34
CA GLN A 27 -6.35 -7.83 5.12
C GLN A 27 -5.24 -6.81 4.87
N HIS A 28 -5.52 -5.51 5.03
CA HIS A 28 -4.50 -4.47 4.94
C HIS A 28 -3.37 -4.68 5.95
N ALA A 29 -3.69 -4.98 7.22
CA ALA A 29 -2.66 -5.25 8.22
C ALA A 29 -1.80 -6.48 7.87
N GLU A 30 -2.39 -7.52 7.28
CA GLU A 30 -1.66 -8.68 6.78
C GLU A 30 -0.76 -8.34 5.60
N PHE A 31 -1.25 -7.56 4.61
CA PHE A 31 -0.44 -7.11 3.47
C PHE A 31 0.72 -6.23 3.89
N VAL A 32 0.50 -5.28 4.81
CA VAL A 32 1.58 -4.42 5.35
C VAL A 32 2.63 -5.28 6.05
N ARG A 33 2.20 -6.23 6.88
CA ARG A 33 3.13 -7.12 7.57
C ARG A 33 3.94 -7.99 6.61
N MET A 34 3.31 -8.51 5.55
CA MET A 34 4.01 -9.28 4.54
C MET A 34 4.99 -8.41 3.74
N ALA A 35 4.59 -7.18 3.39
CA ALA A 35 5.47 -6.23 2.70
C ALA A 35 6.69 -5.86 3.55
N ASP A 36 6.50 -5.59 4.86
CA ASP A 36 7.59 -5.31 5.79
C ASP A 36 8.55 -6.50 5.90
N GLN A 37 8.01 -7.73 6.00
CA GLN A 37 8.81 -8.95 6.02
C GLN A 37 9.61 -9.14 4.71
N SER A 38 8.99 -8.87 3.56
CA SER A 38 9.66 -8.93 2.26
C SER A 38 10.75 -7.86 2.14
N LEU A 39 10.53 -6.65 2.65
CA LEU A 39 11.52 -5.57 2.67
C LEU A 39 12.70 -5.88 3.60
N ASP A 40 12.45 -6.45 4.77
CA ASP A 40 13.50 -6.85 5.71
C ASP A 40 14.32 -8.00 5.14
N ARG A 41 13.66 -9.01 4.56
CA ARG A 41 14.34 -10.07 3.82
C ARG A 41 15.19 -9.50 2.68
N PHE A 42 14.64 -8.56 1.90
CA PHE A 42 15.37 -7.91 0.82
C PHE A 42 16.64 -7.23 1.32
N ARG A 43 16.56 -6.47 2.42
CA ARG A 43 17.70 -5.80 3.06
C ARG A 43 18.74 -6.77 3.59
N ASP A 44 18.31 -7.89 4.17
CA ASP A 44 19.20 -8.91 4.73
C ASP A 44 19.92 -9.75 3.65
N THR A 45 19.27 -9.93 2.50
CA THR A 45 19.77 -10.79 1.41
C THR A 45 20.58 -10.04 0.36
N HIS A 46 20.38 -8.74 0.22
CA HIS A 46 21.03 -7.91 -0.78
C HIS A 46 22.05 -6.97 -0.15
N SER A 47 23.22 -6.84 -0.77
CA SER A 47 24.19 -5.81 -0.39
C SER A 47 23.66 -4.41 -0.70
N GLU A 48 24.11 -3.38 0.03
CA GLU A 48 23.71 -1.98 -0.21
C GLU A 48 23.84 -1.55 -1.69
N PRO A 49 24.90 -1.93 -2.45
CA PRO A 49 24.98 -1.59 -3.88
C PRO A 49 23.90 -2.27 -4.74
N GLN A 50 23.50 -3.50 -4.41
CA GLN A 50 22.43 -4.20 -5.11
C GLN A 50 21.07 -3.59 -4.80
N GLN A 51 20.85 -3.21 -3.52
CA GLN A 51 19.64 -2.49 -3.12
C GLN A 51 19.54 -1.17 -3.88
N GLN A 52 20.63 -0.40 -3.94
CA GLN A 52 20.68 0.88 -4.66
C GLN A 52 20.45 0.69 -6.17
N PHE A 53 21.01 -0.36 -6.78
CA PHE A 53 20.77 -0.68 -8.20
C PHE A 53 19.29 -0.96 -8.49
N ILE A 54 18.64 -1.78 -7.66
CA ILE A 54 17.22 -2.13 -7.82
C ILE A 54 16.33 -0.91 -7.60
N VAL A 55 16.64 -0.08 -6.60
CA VAL A 55 15.94 1.19 -6.37
C VAL A 55 16.11 2.15 -7.55
N ASP A 56 17.33 2.30 -8.08
CA ASP A 56 17.58 3.19 -9.22
C ASP A 56 16.89 2.70 -10.49
N ALA A 57 16.83 1.38 -10.71
CA ALA A 57 16.04 0.80 -11.79
C ALA A 57 14.54 1.11 -11.62
N TYR A 58 13.99 0.90 -10.43
CA TYR A 58 12.60 1.25 -10.13
C TYR A 58 12.30 2.74 -10.33
N VAL A 59 13.22 3.63 -9.91
CA VAL A 59 13.09 5.07 -10.14
C VAL A 59 13.04 5.40 -11.64
N ALA A 60 13.91 4.75 -12.43
CA ALA A 60 14.02 4.99 -13.86
C ALA A 60 12.85 4.42 -14.66
N THR A 61 12.42 3.18 -14.39
CA THR A 61 11.43 2.46 -15.21
C THR A 61 10.03 2.49 -14.60
N GLY A 62 9.91 2.64 -13.28
CA GLY A 62 8.67 2.43 -12.54
C GLY A 62 8.36 0.97 -12.24
N GLU A 63 9.25 0.04 -12.61
CA GLU A 63 9.07 -1.40 -12.43
C GLU A 63 10.04 -1.94 -11.38
N ILE A 64 9.54 -2.76 -10.47
CA ILE A 64 10.38 -3.50 -9.53
C ILE A 64 11.03 -4.66 -10.31
N LEU A 65 12.36 -4.70 -10.35
CA LEU A 65 13.08 -5.78 -11.02
C LEU A 65 12.91 -7.11 -10.25
N THR A 66 12.06 -7.99 -10.77
CA THR A 66 11.77 -9.32 -10.19
C THR A 66 12.57 -10.43 -10.87
N GLY A 67 12.77 -11.55 -10.17
CA GLY A 67 13.36 -12.79 -10.70
C GLY A 67 14.59 -13.24 -9.91
N GLU A 68 15.03 -14.48 -10.15
CA GLU A 68 16.18 -15.08 -9.44
C GLU A 68 17.47 -14.25 -9.56
N ALA A 69 17.67 -13.58 -10.70
CA ALA A 69 18.82 -12.71 -10.94
C ALA A 69 18.88 -11.50 -9.97
N TYR A 70 17.74 -11.09 -9.44
CA TYR A 70 17.57 -9.96 -8.52
C TYR A 70 17.10 -10.39 -7.14
N GLY A 71 16.98 -11.70 -6.87
CA GLY A 71 16.58 -12.23 -5.57
C GLY A 71 15.21 -11.76 -5.06
N ILE A 72 14.34 -11.25 -5.96
CA ILE A 72 13.01 -10.71 -5.63
C ILE A 72 11.95 -11.59 -6.28
N ASP A 73 11.03 -12.13 -5.48
CA ASP A 73 9.88 -12.86 -5.99
C ASP A 73 8.84 -11.87 -6.58
N PRO A 74 8.26 -12.15 -7.78
CA PRO A 74 7.21 -11.31 -8.35
C PRO A 74 5.98 -11.15 -7.44
N VAL A 75 5.66 -12.15 -6.63
CA VAL A 75 4.60 -12.08 -5.61
C VAL A 75 5.01 -11.13 -4.49
N GLU A 76 6.26 -11.17 -4.02
CA GLU A 76 6.77 -10.24 -3.01
C GLU A 76 6.72 -8.79 -3.54
N ALA A 77 7.13 -8.56 -4.79
CA ALA A 77 7.04 -7.25 -5.42
C ALA A 77 5.59 -6.74 -5.51
N ALA A 78 4.65 -7.59 -5.94
CA ALA A 78 3.23 -7.24 -6.03
C ALA A 78 2.61 -6.95 -4.65
N VAL A 79 3.01 -7.69 -3.61
CA VAL A 79 2.58 -7.45 -2.22
C VAL A 79 3.08 -6.10 -1.73
N VAL A 80 4.35 -5.78 -1.96
CA VAL A 80 4.95 -4.49 -1.57
C VAL A 80 4.28 -3.33 -2.29
N GLU A 81 4.04 -3.45 -3.60
CA GLU A 81 3.35 -2.42 -4.39
C GLU A 81 1.90 -2.21 -3.94
N THR A 82 1.19 -3.31 -3.65
CA THR A 82 -0.19 -3.27 -3.16
C THR A 82 -0.27 -2.63 -1.78
N ALA A 83 0.60 -3.05 -0.84
CA ALA A 83 0.67 -2.50 0.50
C ALA A 83 1.02 -1.00 0.46
N PHE A 84 1.98 -0.60 -0.39
CA PHE A 84 2.34 0.79 -0.60
C PHE A 84 1.14 1.61 -1.10
N SER A 85 0.46 1.14 -2.14
CA SER A 85 -0.69 1.83 -2.74
C SER A 85 -1.83 1.99 -1.74
N GLN A 86 -2.15 0.94 -0.98
CA GLN A 86 -3.16 1.00 0.07
C GLN A 86 -2.74 1.94 1.21
N HIS A 87 -1.48 1.92 1.63
CA HIS A 87 -0.98 2.81 2.65
C HIS A 87 -1.06 4.28 2.20
N LEU A 88 -0.66 4.57 0.96
CA LEU A 88 -0.76 5.89 0.35
C LEU A 88 -2.23 6.35 0.30
N ASP A 89 -3.14 5.53 -0.22
CA ASP A 89 -4.57 5.88 -0.27
C ASP A 89 -5.14 6.16 1.12
N ARG A 90 -5.02 5.20 2.04
CA ARG A 90 -5.70 5.22 3.32
C ARG A 90 -5.10 6.21 4.32
N ASN A 91 -3.77 6.27 4.42
CA ASN A 91 -3.09 7.08 5.44
C ASN A 91 -2.70 8.47 4.94
N VAL A 92 -2.55 8.67 3.63
CA VAL A 92 -2.10 9.95 3.08
C VAL A 92 -3.19 10.67 2.31
N LEU A 93 -3.88 10.00 1.38
CA LEU A 93 -4.80 10.66 0.45
C LEU A 93 -6.19 10.90 1.05
N ARG A 94 -6.77 9.91 1.73
CA ARG A 94 -8.13 10.00 2.29
C ARG A 94 -8.30 11.13 3.30
N GLN A 95 -7.29 11.41 4.13
CA GLN A 95 -7.30 12.56 5.06
C GLN A 95 -7.42 13.93 4.36
N HIS A 96 -7.13 13.98 3.06
CA HIS A 96 -7.22 15.19 2.23
C HIS A 96 -8.39 15.13 1.22
N GLY A 97 -9.28 14.13 1.33
CA GLY A 97 -10.38 13.94 0.39
C GLY A 97 -9.91 13.56 -1.03
N LEU A 98 -8.72 12.94 -1.12
CA LEU A 98 -8.14 12.42 -2.35
C LEU A 98 -8.22 10.89 -2.34
N ASN A 99 -8.18 10.30 -3.54
CA ASN A 99 -7.90 8.89 -3.74
C ASN A 99 -6.71 8.77 -4.72
N LEU A 100 -6.16 7.56 -4.90
CA LEU A 100 -5.03 7.34 -5.81
C LEU A 100 -5.27 7.89 -7.22
N GLN A 101 -6.47 7.70 -7.78
CA GLN A 101 -6.80 8.16 -9.12
C GLN A 101 -6.69 9.68 -9.25
N THR A 102 -7.40 10.43 -8.39
CA THR A 102 -7.36 11.90 -8.39
C THR A 102 -5.97 12.42 -8.02
N TYR A 103 -5.22 11.71 -7.19
CA TYR A 103 -3.84 12.08 -6.89
C TYR A 103 -2.97 12.02 -8.15
N PHE A 104 -2.99 10.91 -8.89
CA PHE A 104 -2.19 10.77 -10.11
C PHE A 104 -2.66 11.66 -11.27
N GLU A 105 -3.94 12.03 -11.33
CA GLU A 105 -4.43 13.06 -12.27
C GLU A 105 -3.77 14.43 -12.09
N HIS A 106 -3.29 14.72 -10.87
CA HIS A 106 -2.63 15.99 -10.54
C HIS A 106 -1.11 15.87 -10.46
N VAL A 107 -0.54 14.68 -10.69
CA VAL A 107 0.91 14.46 -10.69
C VAL A 107 1.40 14.55 -12.12
N ASP A 108 2.41 15.38 -12.38
CA ASP A 108 3.08 15.42 -13.69
C ASP A 108 3.95 14.16 -13.86
N GLU A 109 3.99 13.60 -15.08
CA GLU A 109 4.86 12.48 -15.40
C GLU A 109 6.34 12.78 -15.13
N ALA A 110 6.75 14.06 -15.25
CA ALA A 110 8.08 14.53 -14.91
C ALA A 110 8.43 14.35 -13.41
N ASP A 111 7.42 14.31 -12.54
CA ASP A 111 7.58 14.11 -11.10
C ASP A 111 7.60 12.63 -10.71
N TYR A 112 7.23 11.71 -11.60
CA TYR A 112 7.22 10.26 -11.31
C TYR A 112 8.55 9.72 -10.81
N PRO A 113 9.72 10.06 -11.37
CA PRO A 113 11.00 9.58 -10.84
C PRO A 113 11.25 10.07 -9.40
N ALA A 114 10.89 11.31 -9.08
CA ALA A 114 11.05 11.86 -7.74
C ALA A 114 10.12 11.15 -6.74
N LEU A 115 8.87 10.89 -7.12
CA LEU A 115 7.90 10.16 -6.29
C LEU A 115 8.30 8.71 -6.09
N ARG A 116 8.74 8.01 -7.14
CA ARG A 116 9.26 6.63 -7.04
C ARG A 116 10.46 6.56 -6.10
N ARG A 117 11.35 7.56 -6.16
CA ARG A 117 12.50 7.64 -5.26
C ARG A 117 12.06 7.86 -3.80
N ALA A 118 11.05 8.69 -3.57
CA ALA A 118 10.47 8.89 -2.26
C ALA A 118 9.79 7.61 -1.74
N ALA A 119 9.06 6.89 -2.60
CA ALA A 119 8.45 5.60 -2.28
C ALA A 119 9.50 4.56 -1.86
N ALA A 120 10.55 4.39 -2.67
CA ALA A 120 11.63 3.44 -2.40
C ALA A 120 12.40 3.73 -1.09
N LYS A 121 12.45 5.00 -0.67
CA LYS A 121 13.08 5.43 0.59
C LYS A 121 12.11 5.46 1.79
N GLY A 122 10.82 5.22 1.58
CA GLY A 122 9.80 5.39 2.62
C GLY A 122 9.63 6.85 3.07
N GLU A 123 9.90 7.82 2.20
CA GLU A 123 9.77 9.25 2.48
C GLU A 123 8.30 9.70 2.41
N TRP A 124 7.44 9.13 3.27
CA TRP A 124 5.99 9.37 3.29
C TRP A 124 5.58 10.85 3.41
N HIS A 125 6.42 11.66 4.08
CA HIS A 125 6.24 13.10 4.22
C HIS A 125 6.26 13.85 2.87
N VAL A 126 6.86 13.29 1.81
CA VAL A 126 6.80 13.84 0.45
C VAL A 126 5.39 13.71 -0.10
N PHE A 127 4.79 12.52 0.01
CA PHE A 127 3.42 12.26 -0.42
C PHE A 127 2.40 13.09 0.37
N GLN A 128 2.60 13.25 1.68
CA GLN A 128 1.74 14.11 2.50
C GLN A 128 1.77 15.56 2.04
N ARG A 129 2.95 16.13 1.80
CA ARG A 129 3.09 17.50 1.27
C ARG A 129 2.44 17.64 -0.10
N HIS A 130 2.60 16.65 -0.97
CA HIS A 130 2.02 16.67 -2.31
C HIS A 130 0.49 16.59 -2.28
N ALA A 131 -0.05 15.66 -1.49
CA ALA A 131 -1.49 15.53 -1.26
C ALA A 131 -2.10 16.81 -0.66
N GLN A 132 -1.41 17.45 0.29
CA GLN A 132 -1.83 18.72 0.85
C GLN A 132 -1.85 19.85 -0.20
N ALA A 133 -0.83 19.93 -1.06
CA ALA A 133 -0.76 20.93 -2.12
C ALA A 133 -1.89 20.75 -3.14
N ILE A 134 -2.16 19.51 -3.56
CA ILE A 134 -3.28 19.18 -4.45
C ILE A 134 -4.62 19.55 -3.81
N ALA A 135 -4.84 19.19 -2.54
CA ALA A 135 -6.06 19.51 -1.83
C ALA A 135 -6.25 21.03 -1.65
N ALA A 136 -5.17 21.78 -1.42
CA ALA A 136 -5.19 23.24 -1.37
C ALA A 136 -5.57 23.85 -2.73
N ALA A 137 -4.96 23.39 -3.83
CA ALA A 137 -5.27 23.85 -5.18
C ALA A 137 -6.74 23.58 -5.56
N ARG A 138 -7.28 22.40 -5.18
CA ARG A 138 -8.71 22.07 -5.38
C ARG A 138 -9.64 22.98 -4.59
N LYS A 139 -9.26 23.38 -3.37
CA LYS A 139 -10.07 24.25 -2.51
C LYS A 139 -10.07 25.71 -2.95
N ASP A 140 -8.98 26.18 -3.55
CA ASP A 140 -8.86 27.55 -4.05
C ASP A 140 -9.53 27.76 -5.41
N GLY A 141 -10.01 26.68 -6.07
CA GLY A 141 -10.59 26.76 -7.41
C GLY A 141 -9.57 27.01 -8.52
N SER A 142 -8.27 27.10 -8.18
CA SER A 142 -7.16 27.02 -9.12
C SER A 142 -6.96 25.57 -9.57
N ALA A 143 -7.99 24.97 -10.15
CA ALA A 143 -7.75 23.95 -11.16
C ALA A 143 -7.06 24.68 -12.31
N TYR A 144 -5.79 24.33 -12.55
CA TYR A 144 -5.03 24.76 -13.71
C TYR A 144 -5.91 24.63 -14.95
N SER A 145 -6.43 25.76 -15.40
CA SER A 145 -6.96 25.90 -16.75
C SER A 145 -5.74 26.13 -17.62
N ASP A 146 -5.36 25.11 -18.38
CA ASP A 146 -4.88 25.32 -19.75
C ASP A 146 -5.68 24.38 -20.67
#